data_AF-A0A7W0TWQ6-F1
#
_entry.id   AF-A0A7W0TWQ6-F1
#
_cell.length_a   1.000
_cell.length_b   1.000
_cell.length_c   1.000
_cell.angle_alpha   90.00
_cell.angle_beta   90.00
_cell.angle_gamma   90.00
#
_symmetry.space_group_name_H-M   'P 1'
#
loop_
_entity.id
_entity.type
_entity.pdbx_description
1 polymer ?
#
loop_
_entity_poly.entity_id
_entity_poly.type
_entity_poly.pdbx_seq_one_letter_code
_entity_poly.pdbx_strand_id
1 'polypeptide(L)'
;MSESAATSSRLAIDYRNATAAAVGEAHGVSPAMLAEVAPKVREEHARIAGEHAAGGQRWMDLPDDLALADDLAAFAEQARSRYQDYLLIGIGGSSLGAIATVLALANPYRNLLSDERRGGPRFFVLDNPDPEKVRATLDAVDLEHTLVNVVTKSG
;
A
#
# COMPACT_ATOMS: atom_id res chain seq x y z
N MET A 1 -17.92 -3.60 -29.40
CA MET A 1 -18.25 -4.03 -28.02
C MET A 1 -17.20 -5.04 -27.62
N SER A 2 -16.16 -4.58 -26.92
CA SER A 2 -15.03 -5.41 -26.51
C SER A 2 -15.35 -6.04 -25.16
N GLU A 3 -15.58 -7.36 -25.13
CA GLU A 3 -15.64 -8.12 -23.88
C GLU A 3 -14.26 -8.04 -23.22
N SER A 4 -14.17 -7.29 -22.12
CA SER A 4 -13.03 -7.30 -21.21
C SER A 4 -12.91 -8.70 -20.62
N ALA A 5 -11.88 -9.45 -21.01
CA ALA A 5 -11.54 -10.72 -20.40
C ALA A 5 -11.23 -10.47 -18.91
N ALA A 6 -12.19 -10.78 -18.04
CA ALA A 6 -11.98 -10.78 -16.60
C ALA A 6 -10.86 -11.78 -16.30
N THR A 7 -9.66 -11.25 -16.07
CA THR A 7 -8.50 -12.06 -15.71
C THR A 7 -8.78 -12.61 -14.31
N SER A 8 -8.83 -13.94 -14.17
CA SER A 8 -9.01 -14.59 -12.87
C SER A 8 -7.99 -14.02 -11.88
N SER A 9 -8.46 -13.40 -10.81
CA SER A 9 -7.58 -12.92 -9.73
C SER A 9 -6.73 -14.08 -9.23
N ARG A 10 -5.43 -13.82 -9.04
CA ARG A 10 -4.51 -14.78 -8.40
C ARG A 10 -4.71 -14.86 -6.87
N LEU A 11 -5.46 -13.93 -6.30
CA LEU A 11 -5.81 -13.92 -4.89
C LEU A 11 -7.07 -14.76 -4.66
N ALA A 12 -6.97 -15.75 -3.77
CA ALA A 12 -8.09 -16.56 -3.34
C ALA A 12 -8.52 -16.16 -1.93
N ILE A 13 -9.81 -15.88 -1.73
CA ILE A 13 -10.39 -15.65 -0.41
C ILE A 13 -10.98 -16.97 0.09
N ASP A 14 -10.31 -17.57 1.06
CA ASP A 14 -10.80 -18.77 1.75
C ASP A 14 -11.40 -18.40 3.10
N TYR A 15 -12.74 -18.39 3.18
CA TYR A 15 -13.48 -18.07 4.40
C TYR A 15 -14.04 -19.32 5.10
N ARG A 16 -13.68 -20.54 4.66
CA ARG A 16 -14.30 -21.79 5.15
C ARG A 16 -14.21 -21.97 6.66
N ASN A 17 -13.10 -21.55 7.26
CA ASN A 17 -12.86 -21.66 8.70
C ASN A 17 -13.73 -20.72 9.55
N ALA A 18 -14.43 -19.76 8.92
CA ALA A 18 -15.40 -18.90 9.59
C ALA A 18 -16.85 -19.42 9.49
N THR A 19 -17.08 -20.51 8.75
CA THR A 19 -18.44 -21.01 8.47
C THR A 19 -18.95 -21.98 9.54
N ALA A 20 -20.27 -22.09 9.66
CA ALA A 20 -20.93 -23.08 10.52
C ALA A 20 -20.48 -24.52 10.23
N ALA A 21 -20.15 -24.84 8.97
CA ALA A 21 -19.63 -26.16 8.59
C ALA A 21 -18.27 -26.49 9.23
N ALA A 22 -17.47 -25.48 9.61
CA ALA A 22 -16.15 -25.68 10.20
C ALA A 22 -16.16 -25.57 11.74
N VAL A 23 -16.95 -24.64 12.30
CA VAL A 23 -16.92 -24.31 13.75
C VAL A 23 -18.25 -24.55 14.48
N GLY A 24 -19.24 -25.14 13.80
CA GLY A 24 -20.56 -25.45 14.34
C GLY A 24 -21.58 -24.31 14.20
N GLU A 25 -22.87 -24.67 14.15
CA GLU A 25 -23.99 -23.75 13.94
C GLU A 25 -24.11 -22.63 14.99
N ALA A 26 -23.65 -22.87 16.21
CA ALA A 26 -23.72 -21.89 17.30
C ALA A 26 -22.70 -20.75 17.16
N HIS A 27 -21.62 -20.93 16.43
CA HIS A 27 -20.46 -20.01 16.41
C HIS A 27 -20.01 -19.60 15.01
N GLY A 28 -20.39 -20.35 13.97
CA GLY A 28 -19.97 -20.07 12.60
C GLY A 28 -21.02 -19.32 11.79
N VAL A 29 -20.56 -18.67 10.72
CA VAL A 29 -21.44 -17.99 9.77
C VAL A 29 -22.17 -19.03 8.91
N SER A 30 -23.51 -19.01 8.95
CA SER A 30 -24.33 -19.90 8.14
C SER A 30 -24.62 -19.33 6.75
N PRO A 31 -24.99 -20.18 5.76
CA PRO A 31 -25.45 -19.69 4.46
C PRO A 31 -26.65 -18.74 4.55
N ALA A 32 -27.53 -18.93 5.54
CA ALA A 32 -28.68 -18.06 5.76
C ALA A 32 -28.25 -16.65 6.22
N MET A 33 -27.26 -16.55 7.12
CA MET A 33 -26.69 -15.25 7.54
C MET A 33 -26.04 -14.49 6.37
N LEU A 34 -25.32 -15.20 5.49
CA LEU A 34 -24.77 -14.60 4.28
C LEU A 34 -25.87 -14.13 3.32
N ALA A 35 -26.93 -14.92 3.14
CA ALA A 35 -28.07 -14.55 2.32
C ALA A 35 -28.82 -13.33 2.89
N GLU A 36 -28.91 -13.22 4.21
CA GLU A 36 -29.56 -12.10 4.92
C GLU A 36 -28.82 -10.77 4.71
N VAL A 37 -27.48 -10.77 4.74
CA VAL A 37 -26.68 -9.54 4.53
C VAL A 37 -26.52 -9.17 3.04
N ALA A 38 -26.70 -10.12 2.13
CA ALA A 38 -26.47 -9.93 0.70
C ALA A 38 -27.23 -8.72 0.07
N PRO A 39 -28.51 -8.43 0.41
CA PRO A 39 -29.18 -7.23 -0.07
C PRO A 39 -28.47 -5.94 0.33
N LYS A 40 -28.00 -5.83 1.57
CA LYS A 40 -27.29 -4.65 2.06
C LYS A 40 -25.93 -4.48 1.39
N VAL A 41 -25.20 -5.59 1.19
CA VAL A 41 -23.92 -5.57 0.44
C VAL A 41 -24.14 -5.07 -0.99
N ARG A 42 -25.20 -5.53 -1.68
CA ARG A 42 -25.52 -5.05 -3.04
C ARG A 42 -25.85 -3.56 -3.07
N GLU A 43 -26.61 -3.06 -2.09
CA GLU A 43 -26.92 -1.64 -1.96
C GLU A 43 -25.65 -0.80 -1.78
N GLU A 44 -24.77 -1.18 -0.83
CA GLU A 44 -23.53 -0.44 -0.58
C GLU A 44 -22.56 -0.51 -1.75
N HIS A 45 -22.47 -1.66 -2.43
CA HIS A 45 -21.69 -1.78 -3.66
C HIS A 45 -22.20 -0.83 -4.75
N ALA A 46 -23.52 -0.78 -4.96
CA ALA A 46 -24.12 0.15 -5.93
C ALA A 46 -23.88 1.61 -5.54
N ARG A 47 -23.94 1.95 -4.24
CA ARG A 47 -23.63 3.31 -3.75
C ARG A 47 -22.17 3.68 -4.04
N ILE A 48 -21.21 2.84 -3.67
CA ILE A 48 -19.78 3.12 -3.87
C ILE A 48 -19.46 3.24 -5.37
N ALA A 49 -20.01 2.35 -6.20
CA ALA A 49 -19.85 2.42 -7.65
C ALA A 49 -20.48 3.69 -8.24
N GLY A 50 -21.65 4.11 -7.75
CA GLY A 50 -22.29 5.36 -8.13
C GLY A 50 -21.48 6.60 -7.73
N GLU A 51 -20.90 6.60 -6.53
CA GLU A 51 -20.00 7.67 -6.07
C GLU A 51 -18.74 7.76 -6.95
N HIS A 52 -18.16 6.62 -7.32
CA HIS A 52 -17.03 6.55 -8.23
C HIS A 52 -17.37 7.11 -9.62
N ALA A 53 -18.50 6.67 -10.19
CA ALA A 53 -19.00 7.20 -11.48
C ALA A 53 -19.29 8.71 -11.44
N ALA A 54 -19.61 9.26 -10.26
CA ALA A 54 -19.80 10.70 -10.05
C ALA A 54 -18.49 11.47 -9.78
N GLY A 55 -17.32 10.81 -9.83
CA GLY A 55 -16.01 11.42 -9.60
C GLY A 55 -15.51 11.38 -8.15
N GLY A 56 -16.26 10.74 -7.24
CA GLY A 56 -15.82 10.38 -5.90
C GLY A 56 -14.94 9.11 -5.90
N GLN A 57 -14.57 8.61 -4.73
CA GLN A 57 -13.86 7.32 -4.55
C GLN A 57 -12.63 7.10 -5.47
N ARG A 58 -11.90 8.17 -5.83
CA ARG A 58 -10.79 8.19 -6.80
C ARG A 58 -9.65 7.21 -6.54
N TRP A 59 -9.59 6.59 -5.36
CA TRP A 59 -8.65 5.50 -5.09
C TRP A 59 -8.90 4.28 -5.99
N MET A 60 -10.11 4.12 -6.52
CA MET A 60 -10.48 3.06 -7.45
C MET A 60 -9.83 3.22 -8.83
N ASP A 61 -9.41 4.43 -9.20
CA ASP A 61 -8.74 4.72 -10.49
C ASP A 61 -7.23 4.40 -10.45
N LEU A 62 -6.65 4.30 -9.25
CA LEU A 62 -5.19 4.15 -9.07
C LEU A 62 -4.58 2.95 -9.79
N PRO A 63 -5.21 1.76 -9.84
CA PRO A 63 -4.64 0.61 -10.56
C PRO A 63 -4.49 0.85 -12.07
N ASP A 64 -5.29 1.76 -12.63
CA ASP A 64 -5.34 2.03 -14.08
C ASP A 64 -4.56 3.29 -14.48
N ASP A 65 -4.06 4.08 -13.52
CA ASP A 65 -3.24 5.27 -13.78
C ASP A 65 -1.78 4.91 -14.12
N LEU A 66 -1.60 4.28 -15.28
CA LEU A 66 -0.30 3.84 -15.77
C LEU A 66 0.62 5.01 -16.12
N ALA A 67 0.06 6.16 -16.50
CA ALA A 67 0.84 7.36 -16.79
C ALA A 67 1.54 7.89 -15.53
N LEU A 68 0.80 7.97 -14.40
CA LEU A 68 1.41 8.32 -13.12
C LEU A 68 2.47 7.29 -12.69
N ALA A 69 2.20 6.00 -12.91
CA ALA A 69 3.17 4.95 -12.60
C ALA A 69 4.47 5.11 -13.41
N ASP A 70 4.37 5.40 -14.71
CA ASP A 70 5.51 5.62 -15.60
C ASP A 70 6.30 6.87 -15.20
N ASP A 71 5.62 7.97 -14.87
CA ASP A 71 6.25 9.21 -14.39
C ASP A 71 7.03 8.97 -13.08
N LEU A 72 6.44 8.23 -12.14
CA LEU A 72 7.09 7.85 -10.88
C LEU A 72 8.28 6.91 -11.10
N ALA A 73 8.18 5.98 -12.06
CA ALA A 73 9.28 5.09 -12.41
C ALA A 73 10.45 5.88 -13.01
N ALA A 74 10.17 6.82 -13.91
CA ALA A 74 11.18 7.69 -14.50
C ALA A 74 11.87 8.58 -13.44
N PHE A 75 11.10 9.16 -12.51
CA PHE A 75 11.66 9.88 -11.37
C PHE A 75 12.54 8.98 -10.50
N ALA A 76 12.09 7.76 -10.20
CA ALA A 76 12.83 6.82 -9.38
C ALA A 76 14.17 6.42 -10.02
N GLU A 77 14.22 6.22 -11.35
CA GLU A 77 15.47 5.95 -12.07
C GLU A 77 16.48 7.10 -11.91
N GLN A 78 16.03 8.35 -12.06
CA GLN A 78 16.90 9.51 -11.86
C GLN A 78 17.38 9.59 -10.40
N ALA A 79 16.46 9.40 -9.45
CA ALA A 79 16.75 9.47 -8.02
C ALA A 79 17.74 8.38 -7.57
N ARG A 80 17.68 7.17 -8.12
CA ARG A 80 18.59 6.05 -7.81
C ARG A 80 20.06 6.40 -8.05
N SER A 81 20.35 7.20 -9.07
CA SER A 81 21.72 7.61 -9.40
C SER A 81 22.24 8.77 -8.54
N ARG A 82 21.34 9.53 -7.92
CA ARG A 82 21.66 10.77 -7.21
C ARG A 82 21.73 10.61 -5.69
N TYR A 83 20.90 9.73 -5.13
CA TYR A 83 20.70 9.63 -3.69
C TYR A 83 21.10 8.26 -3.16
N GLN A 84 21.80 8.27 -2.02
CA GLN A 84 22.18 7.07 -1.29
C GLN A 84 21.08 6.65 -0.30
N ASP A 85 20.32 7.63 0.19
CA ASP A 85 19.29 7.48 1.21
C ASP A 85 17.97 8.09 0.77
N TYR A 86 16.87 7.50 1.23
CA TYR A 86 15.52 7.99 1.09
C TYR A 86 14.90 8.09 2.49
N LEU A 87 14.55 9.30 2.89
CA LEU A 87 13.96 9.60 4.18
C LEU A 87 12.49 10.01 3.99
N LEU A 88 11.57 9.13 4.37
CA LEU A 88 10.15 9.43 4.40
C LEU A 88 9.79 10.07 5.74
N ILE A 89 9.17 11.25 5.70
CA ILE A 89 8.62 11.93 6.88
C ILE A 89 7.10 12.00 6.70
N GLY A 90 6.37 11.25 7.53
CA GLY A 90 4.92 11.16 7.43
C GLY A 90 4.37 10.11 8.40
N ILE A 91 3.11 10.25 8.80
CA ILE A 91 2.46 9.36 9.78
C ILE A 91 1.16 8.79 9.23
N GLY A 92 0.77 7.60 9.72
CA GLY A 92 -0.49 6.96 9.36
C GLY A 92 -0.55 6.63 7.87
N GLY A 93 -1.58 7.16 7.18
CA GLY A 93 -1.75 6.94 5.73
C GLY A 93 -0.58 7.43 4.89
N SER A 94 0.17 8.44 5.36
CA SER A 94 1.34 8.99 4.66
C SER A 94 2.59 8.13 4.74
N SER A 95 2.62 7.08 5.57
CA SER A 95 3.80 6.22 5.73
C SER A 95 3.50 4.73 5.68
N LEU A 96 2.38 4.27 6.26
CA LEU A 96 2.08 2.83 6.38
C LEU A 96 1.95 2.13 5.02
N GLY A 97 1.42 2.79 3.99
CA GLY A 97 1.35 2.23 2.64
C GLY A 97 2.75 1.94 2.07
N ALA A 98 3.67 2.89 2.19
CA ALA A 98 5.05 2.73 1.74
C ALA A 98 5.78 1.65 2.55
N ILE A 99 5.64 1.67 3.88
CA ILE A 99 6.22 0.64 4.77
C ILE A 99 5.73 -0.76 4.38
N ALA A 100 4.41 -0.96 4.27
CA ALA A 100 3.82 -2.25 3.95
C ALA A 100 4.31 -2.76 2.59
N THR A 101 4.37 -1.88 1.59
CA THR A 101 4.82 -2.23 0.22
C THR A 101 6.28 -2.66 0.23
N VAL A 102 7.16 -1.88 0.86
CA VAL A 102 8.60 -2.17 0.92
C VAL A 102 8.86 -3.44 1.73
N LEU A 103 8.20 -3.64 2.88
CA LEU A 103 8.37 -4.85 3.69
C LEU A 103 7.87 -6.11 2.98
N ALA A 104 6.79 -6.01 2.19
CA ALA A 104 6.23 -7.15 1.48
C ALA A 104 7.03 -7.55 0.23
N LEU A 105 7.62 -6.56 -0.47
CA LEU A 105 8.23 -6.79 -1.79
C LEU A 105 9.76 -6.73 -1.81
N ALA A 106 10.39 -6.08 -0.84
CA ALA A 106 11.85 -5.93 -0.79
C ALA A 106 12.50 -6.90 0.20
N ASN A 107 13.82 -6.99 0.15
CA ASN A 107 14.58 -7.71 1.17
C ASN A 107 14.35 -7.08 2.56
N PRO A 108 14.00 -7.86 3.61
CA PRO A 108 13.75 -7.32 4.96
C PRO A 108 14.94 -6.56 5.56
N TYR A 109 16.15 -6.90 5.12
CA TYR A 109 17.41 -6.26 5.53
C TYR A 109 17.99 -5.39 4.42
N ARG A 110 17.16 -4.84 3.53
CA ARG A 110 17.62 -4.07 2.35
C ARG A 110 18.65 -3.00 2.69
N ASN A 111 18.52 -2.32 3.83
CA ASN A 111 19.44 -1.24 4.23
C ASN A 111 20.84 -1.74 4.63
N LEU A 112 21.02 -3.05 4.86
CA LEU A 112 22.31 -3.69 5.15
C LEU A 112 22.97 -4.27 3.88
N LEU A 113 22.26 -4.28 2.75
CA LEU A 113 22.81 -4.77 1.48
C LEU A 113 23.75 -3.74 0.86
N SER A 114 24.75 -4.21 0.10
CA SER A 114 25.54 -3.36 -0.79
C SER A 114 24.65 -2.69 -1.82
N ASP A 115 25.13 -1.58 -2.39
CA ASP A 115 24.38 -0.77 -3.34
C ASP A 115 23.97 -1.58 -4.58
N GLU A 116 24.86 -2.45 -5.09
CA GLU A 116 24.56 -3.31 -6.24
C GLU A 116 23.44 -4.31 -5.95
N ARG A 117 23.41 -4.86 -4.73
CA ARG A 117 22.38 -5.83 -4.31
C ARG A 117 21.07 -5.15 -3.90
N ARG A 118 21.13 -3.91 -3.46
CA ARG A 118 19.97 -3.12 -3.00
C ARG A 118 19.22 -2.49 -4.18
N GLY A 119 19.94 -2.09 -5.23
CA GLY A 119 19.36 -1.54 -6.46
C GLY A 119 18.72 -0.15 -6.27
N GLY A 120 19.11 0.59 -5.24
CA GLY A 120 18.56 1.93 -4.94
C GLY A 120 18.91 2.41 -3.54
N PRO A 121 18.37 3.56 -3.10
CA PRO A 121 18.73 4.15 -1.81
C PRO A 121 18.29 3.31 -0.61
N ARG A 122 18.98 3.42 0.53
CA ARG A 122 18.47 2.91 1.82
C ARG A 122 17.17 3.66 2.16
N PHE A 123 16.25 3.00 2.84
CA PHE A 123 14.90 3.52 3.08
C PHE A 123 14.69 3.68 4.57
N PHE A 124 14.46 4.92 5.00
CA PHE A 124 14.23 5.31 6.38
C PHE A 124 12.87 5.99 6.49
N VAL A 125 12.20 5.77 7.62
CA VAL A 125 10.87 6.35 7.87
C VAL A 125 10.82 6.98 9.26
N LEU A 126 10.47 8.26 9.29
CA LEU A 126 10.17 9.02 10.50
C LEU A 126 8.66 9.28 10.55
N ASP A 127 7.96 8.37 11.24
CA ASP A 127 6.51 8.32 11.43
C ASP A 127 6.09 8.55 12.89
N ASN A 128 7.04 8.82 13.76
CA ASN A 128 6.84 9.10 15.18
C ASN A 128 7.80 10.22 15.58
N PRO A 129 7.38 11.27 16.32
CA PRO A 129 8.25 12.36 16.77
C PRO A 129 9.15 11.96 17.96
N ASP A 130 9.66 10.73 17.96
CA ASP A 130 10.61 10.26 18.97
C ASP A 130 12.00 10.84 18.68
N PRO A 131 12.55 11.69 19.57
CA PRO A 131 13.83 12.34 19.36
C PRO A 131 15.00 11.35 19.23
N GLU A 132 14.94 10.18 19.85
CA GLU A 132 15.98 9.17 19.76
C GLU A 132 16.01 8.53 18.38
N LYS A 133 14.84 8.18 17.84
CA LYS A 133 14.71 7.65 16.47
C LYS A 133 15.15 8.68 15.44
N VAL A 134 14.76 9.95 15.63
CA VAL A 134 15.17 11.05 14.73
C VAL A 134 16.68 11.20 14.76
N ARG A 135 17.29 11.33 15.95
CA ARG A 135 18.74 11.44 16.11
C ARG A 135 19.48 10.27 15.46
N ALA A 136 19.11 9.04 15.80
CA ALA A 136 19.75 7.85 15.26
C ALA A 136 19.62 7.76 13.73
N THR A 137 18.50 8.22 13.15
CA THR A 137 18.34 8.28 11.69
C THR A 137 19.25 9.32 11.08
N LEU A 138 19.31 10.53 11.65
CA LEU A 138 20.16 11.61 11.16
C LEU A 138 21.65 11.29 11.30
N ASP A 139 22.05 10.54 12.32
CA ASP A 139 23.42 10.07 12.49
C ASP A 139 23.80 8.96 11.49
N ALA A 140 22.81 8.27 10.89
CA ALA A 140 23.02 7.14 9.98
C ALA A 140 23.01 7.52 8.49
N VAL A 141 22.37 8.64 8.13
CA VAL A 141 22.23 9.11 6.75
C VAL A 141 23.20 10.24 6.44
N ASP A 142 23.60 10.35 5.17
CA ASP A 142 24.29 11.55 4.68
C ASP A 142 23.26 12.49 4.06
N LEU A 143 22.96 13.59 4.75
CA LEU A 143 21.90 14.52 4.34
C LEU A 143 22.15 15.15 2.97
N GLU A 144 23.39 15.36 2.54
CA GLU A 144 23.70 15.91 1.22
C GLU A 144 23.29 14.95 0.09
N HIS A 145 23.27 13.65 0.39
CA HIS A 145 22.94 12.56 -0.53
C HIS A 145 21.62 11.85 -0.16
N THR A 146 20.78 12.50 0.65
CA THR A 146 19.47 11.97 1.07
C THR A 146 18.32 12.65 0.33
N LEU A 147 17.44 11.85 -0.29
CA LEU A 147 16.14 12.33 -0.75
C LEU A 147 15.17 12.38 0.41
N VAL A 148 14.79 13.58 0.85
CA VAL A 148 13.78 13.78 1.89
C VAL A 148 12.40 13.91 1.24
N ASN A 149 11.52 12.94 1.48
CA ASN A 149 10.13 12.98 1.06
C ASN A 149 9.22 13.28 2.25
N VAL A 150 8.65 14.49 2.28
CA VAL A 150 7.68 14.89 3.32
C VAL A 150 6.27 14.70 2.78
N VAL A 151 5.49 13.82 3.41
CA VAL A 151 4.14 13.46 2.96
C VAL A 151 3.11 13.83 4.01
N THR A 152 2.36 14.90 3.74
CA THR A 152 1.23 15.35 4.56
C THR A 152 0.08 15.80 3.66
N LYS A 153 -1.14 15.37 3.98
CA LYS A 153 -2.36 15.82 3.27
C LYS A 153 -2.75 17.24 3.67
N SER A 154 -2.56 17.61 4.94
CA SER A 154 -3.00 18.89 5.50
C SER A 154 -1.98 20.02 5.35
N GLY A 155 -0.74 19.71 4.93
CA GLY A 155 0.42 20.49 5.33
C GLY A 155 0.88 20.12 6.74
#